data_AF-A0A448SLM9-F1
#
_entry.id   AF-A0A448SLM9-F1
#
_cell.length_a   1.000
_cell.length_b   1.000
_cell.length_c   1.000
_cell.angle_alpha   90.00
_cell.angle_beta   90.00
_cell.angle_gamma   90.00
#
_symmetry.space_group_name_H-M   'P 1'
#
loop_
_entity.id
_entity.type
_entity.pdbx_description
1 polymer ?
#
loop_
_entity_poly.entity_id
_entity_poly.type
_entity_poly.pdbx_seq_one_letter_code
_entity_poly.pdbx_strand_id
1 'polypeptide(L)'
;MSEHGGNVLEMALKTGLDPAEIIDFSANINPLGMPASLKAAIIEHLTSAECYPDVEYRRLHAALARVHHCPPENIMAGNGATELIYAIVNRLRPRTALLLTPGFAEYRRALQRIDCQIEDFLLDEAGVFNPMSGCCRCWPSANRTVCSWPPLTIRPG
;
A
#
# COMPACT_ATOMS: atom_id res chain seq x y z
N MET A 1 19.48 8.15 -5.79
CA MET A 1 18.63 8.97 -4.90
C MET A 1 17.46 8.09 -4.49
N SER A 2 17.06 8.12 -3.23
CA SER A 2 15.91 7.35 -2.75
C SER A 2 14.66 7.61 -3.58
N GLU A 3 13.94 6.55 -4.00
CA GLU A 3 12.66 6.66 -4.69
C GLU A 3 11.49 6.94 -3.73
N HIS A 4 11.73 6.82 -2.42
CA HIS A 4 10.77 7.04 -1.35
C HIS A 4 11.29 8.07 -0.36
N GLY A 5 10.38 8.77 0.32
CA GLY A 5 10.72 9.58 1.49
C GLY A 5 11.19 8.73 2.68
N GLY A 6 11.62 9.37 3.76
CA GLY A 6 12.07 8.70 4.98
C GLY A 6 13.58 8.46 5.08
N ASN A 7 14.38 8.87 4.09
CA ASN A 7 15.82 8.60 4.09
C ASN A 7 16.63 9.67 4.85
N VAL A 8 16.41 9.75 6.16
CA VAL A 8 17.07 10.71 7.06
C VAL A 8 18.59 10.56 7.04
N LEU A 9 19.10 9.32 6.92
CA LEU A 9 20.54 9.06 6.86
C LEU A 9 21.20 9.64 5.59
N GLU A 10 20.57 9.46 4.42
CA GLU A 10 21.08 10.09 3.18
C GLU A 10 21.06 11.61 3.29
N MET A 11 20.04 12.18 3.95
CA MET A 11 19.97 13.62 4.16
C MET A 11 21.07 14.12 5.10
N ALA A 12 21.30 13.44 6.22
CA ALA A 12 22.36 13.74 7.17
C ALA A 12 23.75 13.71 6.51
N LEU A 13 24.02 12.69 5.69
CA LEU A 13 25.28 12.60 4.94
C LEU A 13 25.47 13.75 3.94
N LYS A 14 24.39 14.29 3.37
CA LYS A 14 24.44 15.40 2.42
C LYS A 14 24.61 16.76 3.09
N THR A 15 24.01 16.96 4.27
CA THR A 15 24.03 18.24 4.98
C THR A 15 25.14 18.33 6.02
N GLY A 16 25.72 17.21 6.44
CA GLY A 16 26.67 17.14 7.54
C GLY A 16 26.03 17.33 8.92
N LEU A 17 24.69 17.26 9.01
CA LEU A 17 23.96 17.33 10.28
C LEU A 17 23.87 15.95 10.94
N ASP A 18 23.66 15.91 12.25
CA ASP A 18 23.28 14.68 12.93
C ASP A 18 21.87 14.25 12.46
N PRO A 19 21.67 12.96 12.08
CA PRO A 19 20.33 12.43 11.78
C PRO A 19 19.26 12.76 12.83
N ALA A 20 19.63 12.83 14.12
CA ALA A 20 18.70 13.13 15.21
C ALA A 20 18.20 14.58 15.22
N GLU A 21 18.92 15.51 14.56
CA GLU A 21 18.54 16.92 14.44
C GLU A 21 17.62 17.18 13.24
N ILE A 22 17.46 16.19 12.35
CA ILE A 22 16.63 16.29 11.16
C ILE A 22 15.18 15.96 11.50
N ILE A 23 14.31 16.96 11.35
CA ILE A 23 12.87 16.75 11.43
C ILE A 23 12.36 16.29 10.05
N ASP A 24 11.96 15.02 9.96
CA ASP A 24 11.56 14.40 8.70
C ASP A 24 10.08 14.62 8.36
N PHE A 25 9.81 15.45 7.35
CA PHE A 25 8.48 15.65 6.76
C PHE A 25 8.27 14.86 5.46
N SER A 26 9.23 14.02 5.06
CA SER A 26 9.17 13.28 3.80
C SER A 26 8.48 11.92 3.93
N ALA A 27 8.29 11.42 5.16
CA ALA A 27 7.58 10.17 5.45
C ALA A 27 6.32 10.43 6.29
N ASN A 28 5.22 9.79 5.90
CA ASN A 28 3.91 9.93 6.55
C ASN A 28 3.78 8.98 7.77
N ILE A 29 4.61 9.20 8.80
CA ILE A 29 4.58 8.42 10.05
C ILE A 29 3.80 9.17 11.13
N ASN A 30 3.08 8.44 11.99
CA ASN A 30 2.33 9.05 13.09
C ASN A 30 3.28 9.73 14.10
N PRO A 31 3.17 11.06 14.33
CA PRO A 31 4.07 11.79 15.22
C PRO A 31 3.86 11.46 16.71
N LEU A 32 2.76 10.80 17.08
CA LEU A 32 2.52 10.35 18.46
C LEU A 32 3.43 9.20 18.89
N GLY A 33 4.18 8.62 17.94
CA GLY A 33 5.10 7.52 18.19
C GLY A 33 4.41 6.18 18.40
N MET A 34 5.15 5.23 18.97
CA MET A 34 4.69 3.86 19.19
C MET A 34 3.67 3.80 20.35
N PRO A 35 2.51 3.15 20.17
CA PRO A 35 1.56 2.91 21.25
C PRO A 35 2.22 2.22 22.46
N ALA A 36 1.93 2.67 23.67
CA ALA A 36 2.54 2.14 24.90
C ALA A 36 2.28 0.64 25.10
N SER A 37 1.08 0.17 24.76
CA SER A 37 0.72 -1.26 24.79
C SER A 37 1.55 -2.09 23.83
N LEU A 38 1.83 -1.58 22.63
CA LEU A 38 2.68 -2.27 21.65
C LEU A 38 4.13 -2.34 22.15
N LYS A 39 4.66 -1.23 22.70
CA LYS A 39 6.01 -1.20 23.27
C LYS A 39 6.17 -2.23 24.40
N ALA A 40 5.19 -2.31 25.31
CA ALA A 40 5.18 -3.29 26.39
C ALA A 40 5.14 -4.73 25.86
N ALA A 41 4.25 -5.03 24.91
CA ALA A 41 4.12 -6.37 24.32
C ALA A 41 5.38 -6.84 23.61
N ILE A 42 6.10 -5.95 22.90
CA ILE A 42 7.38 -6.28 22.26
C ILE A 42 8.44 -6.63 23.31
N ILE A 43 8.56 -5.84 24.38
CA ILE A 43 9.54 -6.08 25.45
C ILE A 43 9.24 -7.38 26.19
N GLU A 44 7.97 -7.60 26.56
CA GLU A 44 7.53 -8.79 27.31
C GLU A 44 7.72 -10.09 26.53
N HIS A 45 7.59 -10.05 25.20
CA HIS A 45 7.66 -11.23 24.33
C HIS A 45 8.91 -11.26 23.45
N LEU A 46 9.97 -10.53 23.78
CA LEU A 46 11.18 -10.46 22.97
C LEU A 46 11.82 -11.83 22.70
N THR A 47 11.76 -12.73 23.68
CA THR A 47 12.28 -14.11 23.57
C THR A 47 11.53 -14.96 22.55
N SER A 48 10.33 -14.57 22.11
CA SER A 48 9.61 -15.29 21.05
C SER A 48 10.35 -15.28 19.71
N ALA A 49 11.28 -14.34 19.51
CA ALA A 49 12.12 -14.26 18.33
C ALA A 49 13.20 -15.35 18.25
N GLU A 50 13.42 -16.13 19.31
CA GLU A 50 14.33 -17.29 19.31
C GLU A 50 13.76 -18.48 18.53
N CYS A 51 12.45 -18.46 18.25
CA CYS A 51 11.74 -19.48 17.50
C CYS A 51 11.15 -18.89 16.21
N TYR A 52 10.92 -19.75 15.22
CA TYR A 52 10.11 -19.35 14.07
C TYR A 52 8.68 -18.99 14.51
N PRO A 53 8.07 -17.94 13.91
CA PRO A 53 6.67 -17.61 14.17
C PRO A 53 5.73 -18.69 13.63
N ASP A 54 4.45 -18.60 14.00
CA ASP A 54 3.40 -19.38 13.34
C ASP A 54 3.40 -19.05 11.85
N VAL A 55 3.73 -20.04 11.02
CA VAL A 55 3.82 -19.90 9.55
C VAL A 55 2.49 -19.50 8.92
N GLU A 56 1.37 -19.83 9.58
CA GLU A 56 0.03 -19.47 9.12
C GLU A 56 -0.49 -18.17 9.75
N TYR A 57 0.26 -17.56 10.67
CA TYR A 57 -0.12 -16.32 11.37
C TYR A 57 -1.55 -16.33 11.94
N ARG A 58 -2.05 -17.47 12.42
CA ARG A 58 -3.48 -17.68 12.73
C ARG A 58 -4.03 -16.68 13.74
N ARG A 59 -3.25 -16.40 14.80
CA ARG A 59 -3.63 -15.43 15.85
C ARG A 59 -3.72 -14.00 15.31
N LEU A 60 -2.82 -13.62 14.41
CA LEU A 60 -2.83 -12.30 13.78
C LEU A 60 -4.02 -12.16 12.84
N HIS A 61 -4.26 -13.14 11.97
CA HIS A 61 -5.39 -13.11 11.04
C HIS A 61 -6.73 -13.08 11.78
N ALA A 62 -6.91 -13.89 12.82
CA ALA A 62 -8.13 -13.87 13.64
C ALA A 62 -8.34 -12.51 14.34
N ALA A 63 -7.27 -11.88 14.84
CA ALA A 63 -7.36 -10.56 15.46
C ALA A 63 -7.78 -9.47 14.47
N LEU A 64 -7.18 -9.45 13.28
CA LEU A 64 -7.51 -8.51 12.20
C LEU A 64 -8.94 -8.73 11.67
N ALA A 65 -9.31 -9.99 11.44
CA ALA A 65 -10.65 -10.39 10.98
C ALA A 65 -11.75 -9.87 11.92
N ARG A 66 -11.53 -9.97 13.23
CA ARG A 66 -12.45 -9.44 14.25
C ARG A 66 -12.58 -7.92 14.19
N VAL A 67 -11.48 -7.20 13.96
CA VAL A 67 -11.47 -5.72 13.83
C VAL A 67 -12.19 -5.26 12.56
N HIS A 68 -12.04 -6.01 11.47
CA HIS A 68 -12.60 -5.67 10.16
C HIS A 68 -13.96 -6.33 9.87
N HIS A 69 -14.49 -7.11 10.81
CA HIS A 69 -15.77 -7.82 10.68
C HIS A 69 -15.86 -8.69 9.40
N CYS A 70 -14.78 -9.43 9.10
CA CYS A 70 -14.71 -10.32 7.93
C CYS A 70 -14.22 -11.73 8.32
N PRO A 71 -14.39 -12.73 7.44
CA PRO A 71 -13.82 -14.06 7.65
C PRO A 71 -12.27 -14.01 7.67
N PRO A 72 -11.60 -14.78 8.55
CA PRO A 72 -10.12 -14.84 8.60
C PRO A 72 -9.46 -15.23 7.28
N GLU A 73 -10.15 -16.00 6.44
CA GLU A 73 -9.67 -16.45 5.13
C GLU A 73 -9.52 -15.28 4.14
N ASN A 74 -10.12 -14.13 4.43
CA ASN A 74 -9.99 -12.90 3.66
C ASN A 74 -8.82 -12.01 4.11
N ILE A 75 -8.06 -12.44 5.13
CA ILE A 75 -6.91 -11.71 5.67
C ILE A 75 -5.63 -12.40 5.25
N MET A 76 -4.67 -11.60 4.78
CA MET A 76 -3.30 -12.03 4.54
C MET A 76 -2.35 -11.01 5.15
N ALA A 77 -1.47 -11.49 6.03
CA ALA A 77 -0.39 -10.66 6.57
C ALA A 77 0.78 -10.65 5.59
N GLY A 78 1.44 -9.49 5.47
CA GLY A 78 2.67 -9.34 4.70
C GLY A 78 3.70 -8.53 5.48
N ASN A 79 4.96 -8.64 5.09
CA ASN A 79 6.08 -7.87 5.59
C ASN A 79 6.05 -6.43 5.03
N GLY A 80 4.99 -5.71 5.37
CA GLY A 80 4.62 -4.42 4.80
C GLY A 80 3.70 -4.55 3.58
N ALA A 81 2.87 -3.53 3.37
CA ALA A 81 1.87 -3.52 2.29
C ALA A 81 2.50 -3.65 0.88
N THR A 82 3.74 -3.17 0.71
CA THR A 82 4.48 -3.31 -0.55
C THR A 82 4.63 -4.77 -0.95
N GLU A 83 4.95 -5.69 -0.03
CA GLU A 83 5.03 -7.12 -0.37
C GLU A 83 3.72 -7.64 -0.94
N LEU A 84 2.59 -7.28 -0.32
CA LEU A 84 1.26 -7.71 -0.75
C LEU A 84 0.89 -7.14 -2.14
N ILE A 85 1.34 -5.93 -2.49
CA ILE A 85 1.19 -5.36 -3.85
C ILE A 85 1.92 -6.24 -4.87
N TYR A 86 3.16 -6.64 -4.61
CA TYR A 86 3.88 -7.54 -5.52
C TYR A 86 3.26 -8.93 -5.57
N ALA A 87 2.82 -9.46 -4.42
CA ALA A 87 2.20 -10.78 -4.32
C ALA A 87 0.90 -10.85 -5.15
N ILE A 88 0.01 -9.86 -5.03
CA ILE A 88 -1.25 -9.86 -5.77
C ILE A 88 -1.03 -9.70 -7.27
N VAL A 89 -0.09 -8.85 -7.70
CA VAL A 89 0.24 -8.71 -9.13
C VAL A 89 0.83 -10.00 -9.68
N ASN A 90 1.77 -10.63 -8.97
CA ASN A 90 2.36 -11.89 -9.40
C ASN A 90 1.36 -13.05 -9.42
N ARG A 91 0.35 -13.02 -8.54
CA ARG A 91 -0.73 -14.01 -8.52
C ARG A 91 -1.72 -13.82 -9.67
N LEU A 92 -2.16 -12.59 -9.90
CA LEU A 92 -3.17 -12.27 -10.93
C LEU A 92 -2.59 -12.29 -12.35
N ARG A 93 -1.31 -11.94 -12.51
CA ARG A 93 -0.62 -11.81 -13.79
C ARG A 93 -1.45 -11.09 -14.88
N PRO A 94 -1.94 -9.86 -14.61
CA PRO A 94 -2.73 -9.12 -15.59
C PRO A 94 -1.93 -8.90 -16.89
N ARG A 95 -2.61 -9.03 -18.03
CA ARG A 95 -2.03 -8.67 -19.34
C ARG A 95 -1.98 -7.17 -19.55
N THR A 96 -3.01 -6.47 -19.09
CA THR A 96 -3.15 -5.02 -19.18
C THR A 96 -3.66 -4.48 -17.86
N ALA A 97 -3.12 -3.35 -17.40
CA ALA A 97 -3.54 -2.68 -16.17
C ALA A 97 -3.56 -1.15 -16.36
N LEU A 98 -4.60 -0.52 -15.83
CA LEU A 98 -4.73 0.94 -15.77
C LEU A 98 -4.10 1.45 -14.47
N LEU A 99 -3.20 2.43 -14.55
CA LEU A 99 -2.62 3.13 -13.40
C LEU A 99 -3.03 4.60 -13.39
N LEU A 100 -3.48 5.07 -12.24
CA LEU A 100 -3.68 6.50 -12.00
C LEU A 100 -2.32 7.14 -11.69
N THR A 101 -2.02 8.25 -12.36
CA THR A 101 -0.77 8.99 -12.19
C THR A 101 -1.04 10.48 -11.91
N PRO A 102 -0.33 11.12 -10.95
CA PRO A 102 0.70 10.55 -10.08
C PRO A 102 0.14 9.58 -9.04
N GLY A 103 0.97 8.62 -8.60
CA GLY A 103 0.58 7.59 -7.65
C GLY A 103 1.81 6.89 -7.06
N PHE A 104 1.60 5.94 -6.15
CA PHE A 104 2.70 5.22 -5.51
C PHE A 104 3.48 4.37 -6.53
N ALA A 105 4.80 4.58 -6.59
CA ALA A 105 5.65 4.00 -7.65
C ALA A 105 5.66 2.46 -7.68
N GLU A 106 5.42 1.80 -6.54
CA GLU A 106 5.49 0.34 -6.44
C GLU A 106 4.40 -0.38 -7.25
N TYR A 107 3.26 0.25 -7.54
CA TYR A 107 2.24 -0.35 -8.42
C TYR A 107 2.79 -0.60 -9.82
N ARG A 108 3.44 0.41 -10.42
CA ARG A 108 4.08 0.28 -11.73
C ARG A 108 5.19 -0.74 -11.71
N ARG A 109 6.07 -0.69 -10.70
CA ARG A 109 7.21 -1.60 -10.58
C ARG A 109 6.75 -3.05 -10.46
N ALA A 110 5.69 -3.32 -9.68
CA ALA A 110 5.11 -4.65 -9.57
C ALA A 110 4.59 -5.17 -10.92
N LEU A 111 3.88 -4.33 -11.69
CA LEU A 111 3.33 -4.69 -13.00
C LEU A 111 4.43 -4.89 -14.06
N GLN A 112 5.48 -4.08 -14.03
CA GLN A 112 6.63 -4.21 -14.94
C GLN A 112 7.38 -5.53 -14.76
N ARG A 113 7.40 -6.11 -13.54
CA ARG A 113 8.07 -7.40 -13.27
C ARG A 113 7.43 -8.59 -13.98
N ILE A 114 6.20 -8.46 -14.46
CA ILE A 114 5.45 -9.54 -15.13
C ILE A 114 5.16 -9.24 -16.61
N ASP A 115 5.84 -8.24 -17.18
CA ASP A 115 5.63 -7.76 -18.56
C ASP A 115 4.17 -7.35 -18.84
N CYS A 116 3.49 -6.79 -17.83
CA CYS A 116 2.14 -6.25 -18.00
C CYS A 116 2.16 -4.99 -18.87
N GLN A 117 1.20 -4.86 -19.79
CA GLN A 117 0.95 -3.60 -20.49
C GLN A 117 0.31 -2.61 -19.54
N ILE A 118 0.97 -1.47 -19.32
CA ILE A 118 0.51 -0.44 -18.39
C ILE A 118 -0.06 0.72 -19.19
N GLU A 119 -1.30 1.08 -18.90
CA GLU A 119 -1.97 2.25 -19.44
C GLU A 119 -2.09 3.30 -18.35
N ASP A 120 -1.63 4.50 -18.64
CA ASP A 120 -1.61 5.60 -17.68
C ASP A 120 -2.82 6.51 -17.84
N PHE A 121 -3.54 6.70 -16.75
CA PHE A 121 -4.55 7.75 -16.62
C PHE A 121 -3.94 8.90 -15.82
N LEU A 122 -3.66 10.02 -16.50
CA LEU A 122 -3.16 11.22 -15.86
C LEU A 122 -4.31 11.91 -15.12
N LEU A 123 -4.16 12.06 -13.81
CA LEU A 123 -5.03 12.86 -12.97
C LEU A 123 -4.71 14.33 -13.21
N ASP A 124 -5.76 15.12 -13.46
CA ASP A 124 -5.68 16.57 -13.47
C ASP A 124 -5.96 17.13 -12.07
N GLU A 125 -5.65 18.41 -11.85
CA GLU A 125 -5.92 19.09 -10.57
C GLU A 125 -7.42 19.15 -10.24
N ALA A 126 -8.29 18.99 -11.24
CA ALA A 126 -9.74 18.94 -11.06
C ALA A 126 -10.23 17.59 -10.49
N GLY A 127 -9.38 16.55 -10.48
CA GLY A 127 -9.56 15.31 -9.72
C GLY A 127 -10.69 14.40 -10.22
N VAL A 128 -11.20 14.61 -11.45
CA VAL A 128 -12.34 13.82 -11.95
C VAL A 128 -11.84 12.53 -12.59
N PHE A 129 -11.60 11.51 -11.77
CA PHE A 129 -11.49 10.14 -12.29
C PHE A 129 -12.88 9.62 -12.68
N ASN A 130 -13.15 9.58 -13.98
CA ASN A 130 -14.31 8.88 -14.52
C ASN A 130 -13.88 7.51 -15.07
N PRO A 131 -14.16 6.40 -14.37
CA PRO A 131 -13.78 5.06 -14.80
C PRO A 131 -14.40 4.67 -16.15
N MET A 132 -15.49 5.31 -16.59
CA MET A 132 -16.15 5.03 -17.86
C MET A 132 -15.39 5.58 -19.07
N SER A 133 -14.65 6.68 -18.94
CA SER A 133 -13.88 7.29 -20.03
C SER A 133 -12.57 6.54 -20.31
N GLY A 134 -11.96 5.92 -19.30
CA GLY A 134 -10.81 5.03 -19.47
C GLY A 134 -11.21 3.64 -19.97
N CYS A 135 -12.23 3.03 -19.35
CA CYS A 135 -12.63 1.65 -19.65
C CYS A 135 -13.08 1.46 -21.12
N CYS A 136 -13.75 2.45 -21.72
CA CYS A 136 -14.17 2.35 -23.14
C CYS A 136 -13.00 2.41 -24.15
N ARG A 137 -11.86 3.02 -23.80
CA ARG A 137 -10.66 3.06 -24.66
C ARG A 137 -9.80 1.80 -24.51
N CYS A 138 -9.74 1.27 -23.29
CA CYS A 138 -8.85 0.20 -22.87
C CYS A 138 -9.48 -1.20 -23.02
N TRP A 139 -10.81 -1.30 -23.04
CA TRP A 139 -11.52 -2.59 -23.10
C TRP A 139 -12.76 -2.55 -24.00
N PRO A 140 -12.61 -2.66 -25.34
CA PRO A 140 -13.74 -2.60 -26.28
C PRO A 140 -14.81 -3.68 -26.08
N SER A 141 -14.47 -4.78 -25.39
CA SER A 141 -15.33 -5.94 -25.14
C SER A 141 -15.88 -6.06 -23.72
N ALA A 142 -15.58 -5.12 -22.81
CA ALA A 142 -16.15 -5.14 -21.47
C ALA A 142 -17.63 -4.75 -21.52
N ASN A 143 -18.50 -5.68 -21.10
CA ASN A 143 -19.93 -5.43 -21.02
C ASN A 143 -20.19 -4.29 -20.02
N ARG A 144 -21.00 -3.31 -20.43
CA ARG A 144 -21.17 -1.97 -19.82
C ARG A 144 -21.67 -1.99 -18.36
N THR A 145 -21.97 -3.16 -17.81
CA THR A 145 -22.64 -3.40 -16.53
C THR A 145 -21.71 -3.62 -15.34
N VAL A 146 -20.40 -3.87 -15.54
CA VAL A 146 -19.48 -4.24 -14.43
C VAL A 146 -18.75 -3.02 -13.81
N CYS A 147 -18.90 -1.83 -14.39
CA CYS A 147 -18.10 -0.65 -14.02
C CYS A 147 -18.93 0.51 -13.44
N SER A 148 -19.80 0.25 -12.46
CA SER A 148 -20.41 1.32 -11.65
C SER A 148 -19.81 1.34 -10.25
N TRP A 149 -18.88 2.25 -9.99
CA TRP A 149 -18.67 2.76 -8.63
C TRP A 149 -19.72 3.86 -8.41
N PRO A 150 -20.59 3.78 -7.40
CA PRO A 150 -21.50 4.87 -7.10
C PRO A 150 -20.68 6.11 -6.71
N PRO A 151 -21.13 7.33 -7.11
CA PRO A 151 -20.44 8.55 -6.71
C PRO A 151 -20.48 8.66 -5.18
N LEU A 152 -19.30 8.62 -4.55
CA LEU A 152 -19.12 9.00 -3.15
C LEU A 152 -19.43 10.50 -3.03
N THR A 153 -20.69 10.81 -2.78
CA THR A 153 -21.09 12.14 -2.32
C THR A 153 -20.73 12.23 -0.85
N ILE A 154 -19.56 12.79 -0.54
CA ILE A 154 -19.25 13.27 0.81
C ILE A 154 -20.17 14.45 1.05
N ARG A 155 -21.28 14.23 1.76
CA ARG A 155 -22.08 15.33 2.30
C ARG A 155 -21.33 15.89 3.51
N PRO A 156 -21.01 17.19 3.55
CA PRO A 156 -20.52 17.81 4.78
C PRO A 156 -21.65 17.79 5.82
N GLY A 157 -21.33 17.28 7.02
CA GLY A 157 -22.17 17.40 8.21
C GLY A 157 -21.97 18.76 8.87
#